data_AF-A0A1E8GJV0-F1
#
_entry.id   AF-A0A1E8GJV0-F1
#
_cell.length_a   1.000
_cell.length_b   1.000
_cell.length_c   1.000
_cell.angle_alpha   90.00
_cell.angle_beta   90.00
_cell.angle_gamma   90.00
#
_symmetry.space_group_name_H-M   'P 1'
#
loop_
_entity.id
_entity.type
_entity.pdbx_description
1 polymer ?
#
loop_
_entity_poly.entity_id
_entity_poly.type
_entity_poly.pdbx_seq_one_letter_code
_entity_poly.pdbx_strand_id
1 'polypeptide(L)'
;MVLGESTYSGGALKNNQYLISQENIRLVINAARLYNLKPSFLITQMFIESHWGDSNVGRIDNNWSGISEPFSLPTDFGISMRRGTARPVNEGGYYVHFSTLNDFFKAYAFLISKRNGLYNVEGADTIEAYTKGLFKVGGARYDYAESGYDHYISMTVPTYNSMIRQNPGKLEQIDSKINYDEYKEGEIDMTEFAFKQGSAIYYVHGTTMKVLTDPAQWSVLQAVYSQVAEQKTGKAQKIKIFDWTNNDATANAYKRICDFK
;
A
#
# COMPACT_ATOMS: atom_id res chain seq x y z
N MET A 1 0.95 -2.62 14.03
CA MET A 1 1.95 -3.69 14.12
C MET A 1 3.06 -3.31 13.14
N VAL A 2 4.33 -3.29 13.57
CA VAL A 2 5.45 -3.06 12.63
C VAL A 2 5.50 -4.30 11.75
N LEU A 3 5.21 -4.17 10.45
CA LEU A 3 5.51 -5.24 9.50
C LEU A 3 7.01 -5.55 9.65
N GLY A 4 7.35 -6.81 9.90
CA GLY A 4 8.76 -7.21 9.94
C GLY A 4 9.43 -6.82 8.62
N GLU A 5 10.65 -6.29 8.70
CA GLU A 5 11.40 -5.91 7.51
C GLU A 5 11.50 -7.10 6.54
N SER A 6 11.35 -6.83 5.24
CA SER A 6 11.57 -7.84 4.20
C SER A 6 12.92 -8.55 4.40
N THR A 7 12.88 -9.88 4.42
CA THR A 7 14.06 -10.75 4.57
C THR A 7 14.79 -10.99 3.24
N TYR A 8 14.46 -10.24 2.18
CA TYR A 8 15.11 -10.40 0.87
C TYR A 8 16.64 -10.28 0.98
N SER A 9 17.36 -11.28 0.48
CA SER A 9 18.82 -11.39 0.60
C SER A 9 19.52 -11.64 -0.74
N GLY A 10 18.80 -11.47 -1.86
CA GLY A 10 19.32 -11.73 -3.21
C GLY A 10 20.31 -10.69 -3.75
N GLY A 11 20.69 -9.69 -2.94
CA GLY A 11 21.58 -8.60 -3.35
C GLY A 11 20.88 -7.57 -4.25
N ALA A 12 21.67 -6.76 -4.95
CA ALA A 12 21.15 -5.77 -5.89
C ALA A 12 20.55 -6.42 -7.16
N LEU A 13 19.62 -5.71 -7.81
CA LEU A 13 19.24 -5.99 -9.20
C LEU A 13 20.02 -5.08 -10.14
N LYS A 14 20.30 -5.58 -11.34
CA LYS A 14 20.95 -4.87 -12.44
C LYS A 14 20.06 -4.81 -13.65
N ASN A 15 20.03 -3.67 -14.34
CA ASN A 15 19.52 -3.61 -15.71
C ASN A 15 20.36 -2.61 -16.50
N ASN A 16 21.09 -3.12 -17.49
CA ASN A 16 22.13 -2.37 -18.19
C ASN A 16 23.21 -1.88 -17.21
N GLN A 17 23.56 -0.60 -17.21
CA GLN A 17 24.52 0.00 -16.28
C GLN A 17 23.95 0.30 -14.89
N TYR A 18 22.62 0.25 -14.72
CA TYR A 18 21.97 0.71 -13.49
C TYR A 18 21.80 -0.41 -12.47
N LEU A 19 21.75 -0.01 -11.19
CA LEU A 19 21.62 -0.90 -10.04
C LEU A 19 20.59 -0.35 -9.06
N ILE A 20 19.72 -1.21 -8.55
CA ILE A 20 18.90 -0.94 -7.36
C ILE A 20 19.42 -1.80 -6.21
N SER A 21 19.71 -1.16 -5.08
CA SER A 21 20.28 -1.82 -3.91
C SER A 21 19.31 -2.82 -3.28
N GLN A 22 19.86 -3.81 -2.58
CA GLN A 22 19.06 -4.76 -1.79
C GLN A 22 18.17 -4.04 -0.76
N GLU A 23 18.66 -2.98 -0.15
CA GLU A 23 17.93 -2.19 0.84
C GLU A 23 16.69 -1.53 0.21
N ASN A 24 16.85 -0.88 -0.95
CA ASN A 24 15.72 -0.28 -1.65
C ASN A 24 14.71 -1.34 -2.12
N ILE A 25 15.16 -2.51 -2.58
CA ILE A 25 14.28 -3.62 -2.92
C ILE A 25 13.45 -4.06 -1.70
N ARG A 26 14.04 -4.14 -0.51
CA ARG A 26 13.31 -4.47 0.73
C ARG A 26 12.24 -3.44 1.04
N LEU A 27 12.53 -2.15 0.86
CA LEU A 27 11.55 -1.08 1.04
C LEU A 27 10.39 -1.20 0.04
N VAL A 28 10.67 -1.49 -1.24
CA VAL A 28 9.62 -1.72 -2.25
C VAL A 28 8.77 -2.93 -1.89
N ILE A 29 9.36 -4.05 -1.47
CA ILE A 29 8.61 -5.22 -1.00
C ILE A 29 7.68 -4.85 0.15
N ASN A 30 8.19 -4.11 1.15
CA ASN A 30 7.39 -3.69 2.29
C ASN A 30 6.20 -2.80 1.88
N ALA A 31 6.41 -1.87 0.95
CA ALA A 31 5.36 -1.00 0.44
C ALA A 31 4.32 -1.77 -0.41
N ALA A 32 4.78 -2.67 -1.27
CA ALA A 32 3.93 -3.44 -2.18
C ALA A 32 2.98 -4.41 -1.43
N ARG A 33 3.46 -4.99 -0.32
CA ARG A 33 2.67 -5.86 0.56
C ARG A 33 1.42 -5.17 1.14
N LEU A 34 1.41 -3.85 1.22
CA LEU A 34 0.27 -3.09 1.76
C LEU A 34 -0.94 -3.03 0.82
N TYR A 35 -0.82 -3.49 -0.42
CA TYR A 35 -1.83 -3.31 -1.47
C TYR A 35 -1.92 -4.49 -2.44
N ASN A 36 -1.43 -5.68 -2.07
CA ASN A 36 -1.47 -6.84 -2.97
C ASN A 36 -0.81 -6.54 -4.35
N LEU A 37 0.27 -5.76 -4.32
CA LEU A 37 1.02 -5.34 -5.51
C LEU A 37 2.23 -6.23 -5.68
N LYS A 38 2.58 -6.60 -6.92
CA LYS A 38 3.77 -7.41 -7.19
C LYS A 38 5.03 -6.54 -7.20
N PRO A 39 6.01 -6.71 -6.27
CA PRO A 39 7.12 -5.78 -6.13
C PRO A 39 8.02 -5.72 -7.37
N SER A 40 8.22 -6.84 -8.07
CA SER A 40 8.99 -6.86 -9.31
C SER A 40 8.40 -5.94 -10.39
N PHE A 41 7.08 -5.76 -10.42
CA PHE A 41 6.40 -4.87 -11.38
C PHE A 41 6.62 -3.41 -11.02
N LEU A 42 6.52 -3.04 -9.74
CA LEU A 42 6.85 -1.69 -9.26
C LEU A 42 8.31 -1.34 -9.55
N ILE A 43 9.24 -2.26 -9.28
CA ILE A 43 10.67 -2.10 -9.58
C ILE A 43 10.90 -1.86 -11.07
N THR A 44 10.18 -2.59 -11.92
CA THR A 44 10.25 -2.44 -13.37
C THR A 44 9.74 -1.09 -13.82
N GLN A 45 8.59 -0.67 -13.30
CA GLN A 45 8.02 0.63 -13.64
C GLN A 45 8.96 1.77 -13.22
N MET A 46 9.48 1.75 -11.99
CA MET A 46 10.44 2.77 -11.54
C MET A 46 11.75 2.79 -12.34
N PHE A 47 12.13 1.69 -12.98
CA PHE A 47 13.26 1.70 -13.92
C PHE A 47 12.92 2.48 -15.19
N ILE A 48 11.72 2.30 -15.74
CA ILE A 48 11.27 3.02 -16.93
C ILE A 48 11.19 4.52 -16.64
N GLU A 49 10.67 4.88 -15.46
CA GLU A 49 10.47 6.29 -15.09
C GLU A 49 11.78 7.05 -14.77
N SER A 50 12.78 6.38 -14.19
CA SER A 50 13.96 7.10 -13.69
C SER A 50 15.24 6.29 -13.65
N HIS A 51 15.28 5.09 -14.20
CA HIS A 51 16.39 4.14 -14.02
C HIS A 51 16.75 3.93 -12.54
N TRP A 52 15.72 3.74 -11.69
CA TRP A 52 15.85 3.60 -10.24
C TRP A 52 16.48 4.83 -9.56
N GLY A 53 15.98 6.02 -9.91
CA GLY A 53 16.36 7.27 -9.28
C GLY A 53 17.51 8.02 -9.93
N ASP A 54 18.01 7.57 -11.08
CA ASP A 54 19.08 8.22 -11.84
C ASP A 54 18.61 9.46 -12.64
N SER A 55 17.32 9.83 -12.55
CA SER A 55 16.81 11.10 -13.09
C SER A 55 17.12 12.26 -12.13
N ASN A 56 17.07 13.51 -12.63
CA ASN A 56 17.24 14.70 -11.78
C ASN A 56 16.25 14.72 -10.60
N VAL A 57 14.98 14.41 -10.89
CA VAL A 57 13.90 14.33 -9.90
C VAL A 57 14.13 13.17 -8.93
N GLY A 58 14.58 12.02 -9.43
CA GLY A 58 14.90 10.86 -8.60
C GLY A 58 15.99 11.16 -7.57
N ARG A 59 17.05 11.88 -7.97
CA ARG A 59 18.19 12.24 -7.11
C ARG A 59 17.89 13.38 -6.13
N ILE A 60 17.20 14.42 -6.57
CA ILE A 60 16.97 15.63 -5.75
C ILE A 60 15.73 15.47 -4.86
N ASP A 61 14.69 14.81 -5.36
CA ASP A 61 13.38 14.77 -4.72
C ASP A 61 13.00 13.43 -4.11
N ASN A 62 13.90 12.44 -4.16
CA ASN A 62 13.61 11.06 -3.78
C ASN A 62 12.36 10.51 -4.50
N ASN A 63 12.08 10.97 -5.72
CA ASN A 63 10.83 10.72 -6.41
C ASN A 63 11.10 9.98 -7.72
N TRP A 64 11.12 8.64 -7.65
CA TRP A 64 11.56 7.79 -8.76
C TRP A 64 10.50 7.55 -9.83
N SER A 65 9.26 8.00 -9.60
CA SER A 65 8.16 7.88 -10.56
C SER A 65 7.63 9.22 -11.08
N GLY A 66 8.22 10.34 -10.65
CA GLY A 66 7.80 11.67 -11.09
C GLY A 66 6.44 12.14 -10.54
N ILE A 67 6.06 11.75 -9.31
CA ILE A 67 4.80 12.19 -8.68
C ILE A 67 4.75 13.72 -8.63
N SER A 68 3.71 14.30 -9.22
CA SER A 68 3.52 15.75 -9.35
C SER A 68 2.57 16.30 -8.30
N GLU A 69 2.72 17.58 -7.94
CA GLU A 69 1.69 18.31 -7.20
C GLU A 69 0.49 18.68 -8.10
N PRO A 70 -0.74 18.74 -7.54
CA PRO A 70 -1.09 18.38 -6.18
C PRO A 70 -1.14 16.85 -5.98
N PHE A 71 -0.55 16.38 -4.89
CA PHE A 71 -0.67 14.99 -4.45
C PHE A 71 -0.98 14.97 -2.96
N SER A 72 -2.01 14.22 -2.59
CA SER A 72 -2.47 14.13 -1.21
C SER A 72 -2.46 12.68 -0.76
N LEU A 73 -1.96 12.46 0.45
CA LEU A 73 -1.96 11.17 1.12
C LEU A 73 -2.93 11.20 2.30
N PRO A 74 -3.54 10.07 2.66
CA PRO A 74 -4.24 9.94 3.92
C PRO A 74 -3.28 10.26 5.09
N THR A 75 -3.78 11.01 6.09
CA THR A 75 -2.95 11.54 7.20
C THR A 75 -2.33 10.46 8.08
N ASP A 76 -2.88 9.24 8.05
CA ASP A 76 -2.45 8.04 8.78
C ASP A 76 -1.14 7.42 8.26
N PHE A 77 -0.61 7.87 7.12
CA PHE A 77 0.57 7.23 6.49
C PHE A 77 1.91 7.59 7.12
N GLY A 78 1.96 8.70 7.88
CA GLY A 78 3.21 9.18 8.48
C GLY A 78 4.30 9.49 7.44
N ILE A 79 3.92 9.83 6.21
CA ILE A 79 4.83 10.18 5.11
C ILE A 79 5.15 11.67 5.20
N SER A 80 6.44 11.99 5.19
CA SER A 80 6.91 13.37 5.12
C SER A 80 7.22 13.75 3.67
N MET A 81 6.49 14.75 3.17
CA MET A 81 6.68 15.29 1.82
C MET A 81 6.47 16.81 1.79
N ARG A 82 7.12 17.46 0.83
CA ARG A 82 7.01 18.90 0.56
C ARG A 82 7.09 19.16 -0.94
N ARG A 83 6.94 20.43 -1.34
CA ARG A 83 7.23 20.85 -2.71
C ARG A 83 8.68 20.58 -3.09
N GLY A 84 8.86 19.93 -4.23
CA GLY A 84 10.16 19.60 -4.83
C GLY A 84 10.54 20.52 -5.99
N THR A 85 11.31 19.97 -6.93
CA THR A 85 11.78 20.68 -8.12
C THR A 85 10.63 21.06 -9.06
N ALA A 86 10.84 22.13 -9.84
CA ALA A 86 9.88 22.54 -10.86
C ALA A 86 9.82 21.51 -11.99
N ARG A 87 8.62 21.26 -12.51
CA ARG A 87 8.42 20.47 -13.74
C ARG A 87 8.95 21.24 -14.95
N PRO A 88 9.19 20.56 -16.10
CA PRO A 88 9.49 21.22 -17.36
C PRO A 88 8.52 22.38 -17.63
N VAL A 89 9.04 23.49 -18.18
CA VAL A 89 8.30 24.76 -18.33
C VAL A 89 6.99 24.57 -19.12
N ASN A 90 6.98 23.64 -20.08
CA ASN A 90 5.82 23.29 -20.89
C ASN A 90 4.74 22.48 -20.14
N GLU A 91 5.07 21.81 -19.04
CA GLU A 91 4.12 21.05 -18.21
C GLU A 91 3.56 21.91 -17.07
N GLY A 92 4.39 22.82 -16.53
CA GLY A 92 4.04 23.63 -15.37
C GLY A 92 3.91 22.84 -14.07
N GLY A 93 3.95 23.55 -12.94
CA GLY A 93 3.84 22.93 -11.61
C GLY A 93 5.17 22.40 -11.04
N TYR A 94 5.06 21.56 -10.01
CA TYR A 94 6.18 21.06 -9.23
C TYR A 94 6.06 19.55 -9.01
N TYR A 95 7.19 18.87 -8.86
CA TYR A 95 7.23 17.52 -8.34
C TYR A 95 7.08 17.52 -6.80
N VAL A 96 6.71 16.37 -6.26
CA VAL A 96 6.76 16.13 -4.81
C VAL A 96 8.18 15.75 -4.41
N HIS A 97 8.68 16.33 -3.32
CA HIS A 97 9.91 15.95 -2.64
C HIS A 97 9.59 15.11 -1.41
N PHE A 98 10.09 13.88 -1.38
CA PHE A 98 9.96 12.97 -0.24
C PHE A 98 11.18 13.07 0.66
N SER A 99 10.97 13.10 1.99
CA SER A 99 12.07 13.17 2.95
C SER A 99 12.99 11.95 2.89
N THR A 100 12.46 10.77 2.56
CA THR A 100 13.23 9.54 2.38
C THR A 100 12.72 8.72 1.19
N LEU A 101 13.54 7.78 0.70
CA LEU A 101 13.07 6.80 -0.31
C LEU A 101 11.96 5.89 0.24
N ASN A 102 11.96 5.60 1.54
CA ASN A 102 10.88 4.83 2.17
C ASN A 102 9.53 5.57 2.09
N ASP A 103 9.54 6.88 2.34
CA ASP A 103 8.37 7.74 2.17
C ASP A 103 7.84 7.69 0.73
N PHE A 104 8.74 7.80 -0.24
CA PHE A 104 8.41 7.67 -1.66
C PHE A 104 7.82 6.30 -1.99
N PHE A 105 8.46 5.19 -1.59
CA PHE A 105 7.96 3.86 -1.95
C PHE A 105 6.57 3.58 -1.38
N LYS A 106 6.29 4.04 -0.16
CA LYS A 106 4.94 3.96 0.43
C LYS A 106 3.93 4.83 -0.33
N ALA A 107 4.31 6.06 -0.67
CA ALA A 107 3.46 6.99 -1.42
C ALA A 107 3.15 6.45 -2.82
N TYR A 108 4.15 5.89 -3.50
CA TYR A 108 4.02 5.31 -4.83
C TYR A 108 3.13 4.07 -4.82
N ALA A 109 3.33 3.15 -3.87
CA ALA A 109 2.47 1.98 -3.71
C ALA A 109 1.00 2.38 -3.45
N PHE A 110 0.78 3.42 -2.63
CA PHE A 110 -0.56 3.99 -2.45
C PHE A 110 -1.12 4.59 -3.74
N LEU A 111 -0.36 5.40 -4.47
CA LEU A 111 -0.80 6.04 -5.71
C LEU A 111 -1.42 5.02 -6.69
N ILE A 112 -0.78 3.86 -6.84
CA ILE A 112 -1.23 2.81 -7.76
C ILE A 112 -2.20 1.80 -7.13
N SER A 113 -2.51 1.93 -5.84
CA SER A 113 -3.45 1.07 -5.14
C SER A 113 -4.91 1.37 -5.49
N LYS A 114 -5.77 0.38 -5.30
CA LYS A 114 -7.23 0.53 -5.31
C LYS A 114 -7.70 1.47 -4.22
N ARG A 115 -6.99 1.58 -3.09
CA ARG A 115 -7.31 2.52 -2.00
C ARG A 115 -7.24 3.97 -2.48
N ASN A 116 -6.29 4.30 -3.38
CA ASN A 116 -6.25 5.60 -4.03
C ASN A 116 -7.30 5.73 -5.15
N GLY A 117 -7.59 4.61 -5.85
CA GLY A 117 -8.73 4.50 -6.77
C GLY A 117 -8.47 5.07 -8.17
N LEU A 118 -7.22 5.36 -8.52
CA LEU A 118 -6.85 5.85 -9.85
C LEU A 118 -6.53 4.72 -10.83
N TYR A 119 -5.94 3.62 -10.36
CA TYR A 119 -5.42 2.54 -11.19
C TYR A 119 -5.95 1.18 -10.76
N ASN A 120 -5.89 0.19 -11.65
CA ASN A 120 -6.43 -1.14 -11.45
C ASN A 120 -5.35 -2.22 -11.59
N VAL A 121 -4.32 -2.15 -10.74
CA VAL A 121 -3.12 -3.01 -10.85
C VAL A 121 -2.96 -4.02 -9.71
N GLU A 122 -3.71 -3.86 -8.61
CA GLU A 122 -3.64 -4.80 -7.48
C GLU A 122 -4.10 -6.21 -7.89
N GLY A 123 -3.31 -7.22 -7.50
CA GLY A 123 -3.56 -8.62 -7.84
C GLY A 123 -3.23 -9.01 -9.28
N ALA A 124 -2.54 -8.16 -10.05
CA ALA A 124 -2.07 -8.54 -11.37
C ALA A 124 -0.98 -9.62 -11.29
N ASP A 125 -1.19 -10.75 -11.98
CA ASP A 125 -0.25 -11.88 -12.01
C ASP A 125 0.82 -11.76 -13.10
N THR A 126 0.56 -10.96 -14.14
CA THR A 126 1.48 -10.74 -15.26
C THR A 126 1.82 -9.27 -15.43
N ILE A 127 3.00 -8.98 -15.99
CA ILE A 127 3.45 -7.60 -16.22
C ILE A 127 2.55 -6.90 -17.25
N GLU A 128 1.97 -7.65 -18.19
CA GLU A 128 1.00 -7.15 -19.17
C GLU A 128 -0.30 -6.73 -18.48
N ALA A 129 -0.84 -7.56 -17.57
CA ALA A 129 -2.06 -7.23 -16.83
C ALA A 129 -1.84 -6.01 -15.93
N TYR A 130 -0.70 -5.97 -15.23
CA TYR A 130 -0.27 -4.82 -14.45
C TYR A 130 -0.19 -3.57 -15.32
N THR A 131 0.51 -3.65 -16.46
CA THR A 131 0.68 -2.52 -17.36
C THR A 131 -0.67 -2.04 -17.89
N LYS A 132 -1.55 -2.95 -18.29
CA LYS A 132 -2.89 -2.61 -18.77
C LYS A 132 -3.71 -1.89 -17.70
N GLY A 133 -3.61 -2.32 -16.45
CA GLY A 133 -4.28 -1.73 -15.29
C GLY A 133 -3.84 -0.31 -14.94
N LEU A 134 -2.71 0.17 -15.48
CA LEU A 134 -2.27 1.58 -15.38
C LEU A 134 -3.01 2.51 -16.35
N PHE A 135 -3.81 1.98 -17.28
CA PHE A 135 -4.48 2.75 -18.32
C PHE A 135 -5.98 2.49 -18.33
N LYS A 136 -6.75 3.41 -18.93
CA LYS A 136 -8.21 3.30 -19.02
C LYS A 136 -8.67 2.01 -19.69
N VAL A 137 -7.89 1.50 -20.66
CA VAL A 137 -8.15 0.23 -21.33
C VAL A 137 -8.11 -0.99 -20.39
N GLY A 138 -7.47 -0.88 -19.23
CA GLY A 138 -7.49 -1.89 -18.15
C GLY A 138 -8.35 -1.52 -16.95
N GLY A 139 -9.17 -0.46 -17.05
CA GLY A 139 -10.06 -0.03 -15.98
C GLY A 139 -9.49 1.02 -15.03
N ALA A 140 -8.34 1.64 -15.35
CA ALA A 140 -7.89 2.82 -14.63
C ALA A 140 -8.84 4.02 -14.86
N ARG A 141 -8.89 4.94 -13.91
CA ARG A 141 -9.63 6.20 -14.03
C ARG A 141 -8.94 7.17 -14.99
N TYR A 142 -7.60 7.17 -15.00
CA TYR A 142 -6.76 7.97 -15.88
C TYR A 142 -5.67 7.12 -16.51
N ASP A 143 -5.14 7.58 -17.63
CA ASP A 143 -3.97 6.97 -18.24
C ASP A 143 -2.72 7.42 -17.50
N TYR A 144 -1.91 6.47 -17.04
CA TYR A 144 -0.71 6.76 -16.24
C TYR A 144 0.30 7.63 -17.00
N ALA A 145 0.42 7.44 -18.31
CA ALA A 145 1.32 8.20 -19.18
C ALA A 145 0.59 8.75 -20.42
N GLU A 146 0.92 9.98 -20.81
CA GLU A 146 0.33 10.64 -21.99
C GLU A 146 0.63 9.91 -23.30
N SER A 147 1.73 9.15 -23.35
CA SER A 147 2.10 8.31 -24.50
C SER A 147 1.14 7.14 -24.75
N GLY A 148 0.28 6.82 -23.79
CA GLY A 148 -0.76 5.80 -23.91
C GLY A 148 -0.25 4.37 -23.70
N TYR A 149 -1.23 3.45 -23.58
CA TYR A 149 -1.00 2.05 -23.24
C TYR A 149 -0.06 1.33 -24.22
N ASP A 150 -0.30 1.47 -25.53
CA ASP A 150 0.45 0.71 -26.55
C ASP A 150 1.94 1.06 -26.53
N HIS A 151 2.26 2.35 -26.35
CA HIS A 151 3.65 2.77 -26.20
C HIS A 151 4.24 2.24 -24.89
N TYR A 152 3.52 2.39 -23.78
CA TYR A 152 4.02 2.02 -22.46
C TYR A 152 4.27 0.51 -22.32
N ILE A 153 3.37 -0.33 -22.83
CA ILE A 153 3.56 -1.78 -22.81
C ILE A 153 4.72 -2.24 -23.71
N SER A 154 4.94 -1.55 -24.85
CA SER A 154 6.07 -1.82 -25.74
C SER A 154 7.43 -1.60 -25.07
N MET A 155 7.49 -0.77 -24.01
CA MET A 155 8.69 -0.57 -23.19
C MET A 155 8.72 -1.47 -21.95
N THR A 156 7.56 -1.68 -21.32
CA THR A 156 7.47 -2.34 -20.01
C THR A 156 7.80 -3.83 -20.10
N VAL A 157 7.20 -4.53 -21.06
CA VAL A 157 7.40 -5.98 -21.21
C VAL A 157 8.86 -6.31 -21.56
N PRO A 158 9.51 -5.65 -22.54
CA PRO A 158 10.93 -5.89 -22.82
C PRO A 158 11.85 -5.54 -21.65
N THR A 159 11.56 -4.47 -20.91
CA THR A 159 12.32 -4.09 -19.71
C THR A 159 12.24 -5.15 -18.63
N TYR A 160 11.03 -5.64 -18.32
CA TYR A 160 10.80 -6.72 -17.36
C TYR A 160 11.58 -7.99 -17.76
N ASN A 161 11.46 -8.39 -19.04
CA ASN A 161 12.16 -9.55 -19.57
C ASN A 161 13.69 -9.37 -19.55
N SER A 162 14.20 -8.16 -19.76
CA SER A 162 15.62 -7.85 -19.60
C SER A 162 16.08 -8.04 -18.16
N MET A 163 15.30 -7.58 -17.18
CA MET A 163 15.61 -7.76 -15.77
C MET A 163 15.63 -9.23 -15.36
N ILE A 164 14.67 -10.04 -15.82
CA ILE A 164 14.68 -11.49 -15.58
C ILE A 164 15.99 -12.11 -16.09
N ARG A 165 16.39 -11.80 -17.33
CA ARG A 165 17.63 -12.34 -17.92
C ARG A 165 18.89 -11.90 -17.18
N GLN A 166 18.95 -10.63 -16.75
CA GLN A 166 20.12 -10.09 -16.06
C GLN A 166 20.18 -10.47 -14.57
N ASN A 167 19.07 -10.95 -14.00
CA ASN A 167 18.95 -11.29 -12.58
C ASN A 167 18.24 -12.64 -12.37
N PRO A 168 18.81 -13.76 -12.85
CA PRO A 168 18.12 -15.05 -12.81
C PRO A 168 17.64 -15.42 -11.40
N GLY A 169 16.34 -15.70 -11.26
CA GLY A 169 15.71 -16.14 -10.01
C GLY A 169 15.45 -15.04 -8.99
N LYS A 170 15.98 -13.82 -9.17
CA LYS A 170 15.85 -12.76 -8.16
C LYS A 170 14.48 -12.12 -8.16
N LEU A 171 13.83 -11.95 -9.32
CA LEU A 171 12.50 -11.34 -9.40
C LEU A 171 11.44 -12.26 -8.79
N GLU A 172 11.56 -13.57 -9.03
CA GLU A 172 10.74 -14.61 -8.39
C GLU A 172 10.98 -14.66 -6.88
N GLN A 173 12.25 -14.53 -6.45
CA GLN A 173 12.57 -14.43 -5.04
C GLN A 173 11.95 -13.18 -4.40
N ILE A 174 11.93 -12.04 -5.10
CA ILE A 174 11.33 -10.78 -4.63
C ILE A 174 9.82 -10.95 -4.48
N ASP A 175 9.16 -11.48 -5.51
CA ASP A 175 7.71 -11.63 -5.52
C ASP A 175 7.23 -12.68 -4.51
N SER A 176 7.99 -13.75 -4.30
CA SER A 176 7.70 -14.74 -3.24
C SER A 176 7.86 -14.19 -1.82
N LYS A 177 8.44 -12.98 -1.64
CA LYS A 177 8.41 -12.30 -0.35
C LYS A 177 7.06 -11.67 -0.06
N ILE A 178 6.16 -11.58 -1.03
CA ILE A 178 4.77 -11.36 -0.72
C ILE A 178 4.13 -12.72 -0.49
N ASN A 179 4.13 -13.13 0.78
CA ASN A 179 3.18 -14.15 1.17
C ASN A 179 1.82 -13.46 1.28
N TYR A 180 0.94 -13.67 0.30
CA TYR A 180 -0.40 -13.08 0.28
C TYR A 180 -1.26 -13.55 1.47
N ASP A 181 -0.88 -14.67 2.11
CA ASP A 181 -1.47 -15.16 3.36
C ASP A 181 -0.92 -14.45 4.62
N GLU A 182 0.16 -13.67 4.49
CA GLU A 182 0.70 -12.75 5.52
C GLU A 182 0.30 -11.29 5.23
N TYR A 183 -0.85 -11.07 4.62
CA TYR A 183 -1.52 -9.78 4.73
C TYR A 183 -2.01 -9.59 6.17
N LYS A 184 -1.11 -9.10 7.04
CA LYS A 184 -1.46 -8.69 8.40
C LYS A 184 -1.83 -7.22 8.39
N GLU A 185 -3.14 -6.98 8.36
CA GLU A 185 -3.85 -6.05 9.24
C GLU A 185 -2.93 -5.05 9.97
N GLY A 186 -2.56 -4.00 9.23
CA GLY A 186 -1.88 -2.81 9.72
C GLY A 186 -2.80 -1.59 9.74
N GLU A 187 -3.82 -1.58 8.88
CA GLU A 187 -5.06 -0.90 9.20
C GLU A 187 -5.75 -1.72 10.29
N ILE A 188 -6.16 -1.05 11.36
CA ILE A 188 -7.19 -1.60 12.23
C ILE A 188 -8.35 -1.93 11.30
N ASP A 189 -8.85 -3.17 11.32
CA ASP A 189 -10.14 -3.44 10.73
C ASP A 189 -11.20 -2.60 11.49
N MET A 190 -11.44 -1.39 10.99
CA MET A 190 -12.48 -0.51 11.51
C MET A 190 -13.88 -1.02 11.13
N THR A 191 -13.96 -2.16 10.44
CA THR A 191 -15.21 -2.87 10.20
C THR A 191 -15.50 -3.92 11.29
N GLU A 192 -14.59 -4.24 12.23
CA GLU A 192 -14.95 -5.07 13.39
C GLU A 192 -14.12 -4.76 14.64
N PHE A 193 -14.73 -4.09 15.62
CA PHE A 193 -14.05 -3.71 16.87
C PHE A 193 -15.02 -3.50 18.03
N ALA A 194 -14.49 -3.27 19.23
CA ALA A 194 -15.28 -2.82 20.37
C ALA A 194 -14.72 -1.52 20.96
N PHE A 195 -15.56 -0.74 21.63
CA PHE A 195 -15.10 0.39 22.43
C PHE A 195 -15.85 0.52 23.76
N LYS A 196 -15.18 1.09 24.75
CA LYS A 196 -15.76 1.44 26.06
C LYS A 196 -16.15 2.92 26.07
N GLN A 197 -17.33 3.21 26.60
CA GLN A 197 -17.73 4.56 26.96
C GLN A 197 -18.51 4.49 28.28
N GLY A 198 -17.99 5.15 29.33
CA GLY A 198 -18.48 4.94 30.69
C GLY A 198 -18.34 3.48 31.12
N SER A 199 -19.40 2.88 31.66
CA SER A 199 -19.45 1.46 32.05
C SER A 199 -19.87 0.51 30.93
N ALA A 200 -20.27 1.03 29.76
CA ALA A 200 -20.80 0.23 28.65
C ALA A 200 -19.70 -0.16 27.66
N ILE A 201 -19.84 -1.36 27.08
CA ILE A 201 -19.06 -1.82 25.93
C ILE A 201 -19.96 -1.82 24.70
N TYR A 202 -19.47 -1.27 23.60
CA TYR A 202 -20.14 -1.26 22.31
C TYR A 202 -19.32 -2.12 21.35
N TYR A 203 -19.97 -3.09 20.72
CA TYR A 203 -19.39 -3.89 19.64
C TYR A 203 -19.89 -3.35 18.30
N VAL A 204 -18.96 -3.21 17.36
CA VAL A 204 -19.16 -2.63 16.03
C VAL A 204 -18.78 -3.68 15.00
N HIS A 205 -19.66 -3.91 14.04
CA HIS A 205 -19.38 -4.69 12.82
C HIS A 205 -19.94 -3.96 11.60
N GLY A 206 -19.08 -3.45 10.73
CA GLY A 206 -19.40 -2.54 9.63
C GLY A 206 -20.08 -1.27 10.15
N THR A 207 -21.30 -1.03 9.70
CA THR A 207 -22.17 0.07 10.16
C THR A 207 -23.14 -0.36 11.26
N THR A 208 -23.06 -1.61 11.74
CA THR A 208 -23.94 -2.11 12.80
C THR A 208 -23.24 -1.98 14.15
N MET A 209 -23.95 -1.45 15.14
CA MET A 209 -23.45 -1.36 16.51
C MET A 209 -24.42 -2.01 17.49
N LYS A 210 -23.88 -2.72 18.48
CA LYS A 210 -24.62 -3.31 19.60
C LYS A 210 -23.98 -2.93 20.93
N VAL A 211 -24.78 -2.43 21.85
CA VAL A 211 -24.37 -2.28 23.25
C VAL A 211 -24.42 -3.64 23.95
N LEU A 212 -23.36 -3.97 24.67
CA LEU A 212 -23.28 -5.16 25.51
C LEU A 212 -23.65 -4.74 26.94
N THR A 213 -24.87 -5.08 27.35
CA THR A 213 -25.46 -4.66 28.63
C THR A 213 -25.17 -5.63 29.77
N ASP A 214 -24.72 -6.84 29.47
CA ASP A 214 -24.33 -7.86 30.44
C ASP A 214 -22.81 -8.11 30.34
N PRO A 215 -22.03 -7.97 31.44
CA PRO A 215 -20.60 -8.24 31.46
C PRO A 215 -20.19 -9.62 30.90
N ALA A 216 -21.08 -10.62 30.97
CA ALA A 216 -20.83 -11.94 30.40
C ALA A 216 -20.86 -11.96 28.86
N GLN A 217 -21.64 -11.07 28.22
CA GLN A 217 -21.76 -11.00 26.76
C GLN A 217 -20.41 -10.72 26.08
N TRP A 218 -19.59 -9.85 26.67
CA TRP A 218 -18.26 -9.56 26.16
C TRP A 218 -17.36 -10.79 26.19
N SER A 219 -17.31 -11.50 27.31
CA SER A 219 -16.48 -12.70 27.48
C SER A 219 -16.86 -13.80 26.50
N VAL A 220 -18.17 -14.02 26.27
CA VAL A 220 -18.68 -15.00 25.32
C VAL A 220 -18.34 -14.59 23.88
N LEU A 221 -18.61 -13.34 23.50
CA LEU A 221 -18.29 -12.83 22.16
C LEU A 221 -16.80 -12.95 21.84
N GLN A 222 -15.95 -12.59 22.81
CA GLN A 222 -14.50 -12.67 22.68
C GLN A 222 -14.02 -14.11 22.48
N ALA A 223 -14.59 -15.06 23.22
CA ALA A 223 -14.24 -16.48 23.12
C ALA A 223 -14.66 -17.06 21.77
N VAL A 224 -15.89 -16.80 21.33
CA VAL A 224 -16.41 -17.26 20.04
C VAL A 224 -15.60 -16.69 18.88
N TYR A 225 -15.34 -15.38 18.90
CA TYR A 225 -14.49 -14.73 17.88
C TYR A 225 -13.10 -15.38 17.82
N SER A 226 -12.49 -15.63 18.98
CA SER A 226 -11.16 -16.23 19.05
C SER A 226 -11.09 -17.63 18.45
N GLN A 227 -12.10 -18.46 18.73
CA GLN A 227 -12.20 -19.81 18.17
C GLN A 227 -12.44 -19.80 16.66
N VAL A 228 -13.33 -18.93 16.18
CA VAL A 228 -13.60 -18.80 14.73
C VAL A 228 -12.35 -18.30 14.00
N ALA A 229 -11.64 -17.32 14.57
CA ALA A 229 -10.39 -16.82 14.01
C ALA A 229 -9.28 -17.90 14.01
N GLU A 230 -9.18 -18.69 15.08
CA GLU A 230 -8.23 -19.80 15.16
C GLU A 230 -8.51 -20.88 14.12
N GLN A 231 -9.77 -21.25 13.90
CA GLN A 231 -10.15 -22.20 12.85
C GLN A 231 -9.83 -21.66 11.45
N LYS A 232 -10.02 -20.36 11.20
CA LYS A 232 -9.76 -19.74 9.90
C LYS A 232 -8.29 -19.51 9.61
N THR A 233 -7.51 -19.12 10.63
CA THR A 233 -6.14 -18.59 10.44
C THR A 233 -5.05 -19.45 11.08
N GLY A 234 -5.42 -20.51 11.79
CA GLY A 234 -4.52 -21.32 12.59
C GLY A 234 -3.97 -20.61 13.84
N LYS A 235 -4.51 -19.43 14.19
CA LYS A 235 -4.09 -18.63 15.35
C LYS A 235 -5.28 -18.00 16.05
N ALA A 236 -5.36 -18.15 17.36
CA ALA A 236 -6.32 -17.43 18.17
C ALA A 236 -6.13 -15.91 18.04
N GLN A 237 -7.22 -15.19 17.74
CA GLN A 237 -7.24 -13.73 17.68
C GLN A 237 -8.27 -13.16 18.65
N LYS A 238 -8.22 -11.85 18.88
CA LYS A 238 -9.07 -11.15 19.85
C LYS A 238 -9.64 -9.91 19.18
N ILE A 239 -10.95 -9.67 19.36
CA ILE A 239 -11.56 -8.39 18.99
C ILE A 239 -10.81 -7.28 19.71
N LYS A 240 -10.42 -6.25 18.96
CA LYS A 240 -9.73 -5.09 19.51
C LYS A 240 -10.71 -4.21 20.26
N ILE A 241 -10.35 -3.82 21.48
CA ILE A 241 -11.15 -2.91 22.32
C ILE A 241 -10.44 -1.57 22.48
N PHE A 242 -11.15 -0.48 22.22
CA PHE A 242 -10.70 0.89 22.46
C PHE A 242 -11.29 1.42 23.77
N ASP A 243 -10.52 2.20 24.51
CA ASP A 243 -11.03 2.90 25.69
C ASP A 243 -11.34 4.35 25.33
N TRP A 244 -12.62 4.66 25.16
CA TRP A 244 -13.14 6.00 24.90
C TRP A 244 -13.93 6.55 26.09
N THR A 245 -13.65 6.05 27.31
CA THR A 245 -14.32 6.51 28.53
C THR A 245 -14.24 8.02 28.72
N ASN A 246 -13.14 8.65 28.27
CA ASN A 246 -12.94 10.10 28.33
C ASN A 246 -12.97 10.78 26.95
N ASN A 247 -13.57 10.13 25.93
CA ASN A 247 -13.61 10.66 24.56
C ASN A 247 -15.03 10.59 23.96
N ASP A 248 -15.94 11.34 24.57
CA ASP A 248 -17.35 11.39 24.16
C ASP A 248 -17.53 11.91 22.74
N ALA A 249 -16.66 12.82 22.27
CA ALA A 249 -16.75 13.37 20.92
C ALA A 249 -16.59 12.26 19.86
N THR A 250 -15.56 11.42 20.01
CA THR A 250 -15.31 10.29 19.10
C THR A 250 -16.39 9.22 19.22
N ALA A 251 -16.78 8.85 20.44
CA ALA A 251 -17.82 7.85 20.67
C ALA A 251 -19.15 8.28 20.03
N ASN A 252 -19.60 9.51 20.26
CA ASN A 252 -20.86 10.02 19.71
C ASN A 252 -20.83 10.19 18.18
N ALA A 253 -19.66 10.51 17.61
CA ALA A 253 -19.51 10.52 16.15
C ALA A 253 -19.72 9.12 15.55
N TYR A 254 -19.16 8.08 16.17
CA TYR A 254 -19.34 6.70 15.72
C TYR A 254 -20.79 6.20 15.87
N LYS A 255 -21.47 6.56 16.96
CA LYS A 255 -22.90 6.23 17.13
C LYS A 255 -23.75 6.76 15.97
N ARG A 256 -23.47 7.99 15.53
CA ARG A 256 -24.16 8.60 14.37
C ARG A 256 -23.85 7.88 13.06
N ILE A 257 -22.60 7.47 12.83
CA ILE A 257 -22.23 6.69 11.64
C ILE A 257 -22.99 5.35 11.58
N CYS A 258 -23.26 4.76 12.74
CA CYS A 258 -23.96 3.47 12.85
C CYS A 258 -25.48 3.61 12.99
N ASP A 259 -26.05 4.81 12.80
CA ASP A 259 -27.47 5.13 13.06
C ASP A 259 -27.98 4.65 14.44
N PHE A 260 -27.08 4.60 15.42
CA PHE A 260 -27.37 4.08 16.75
C PHE A 260 -28.02 5.16 17.60
N LYS A 261 -29.27 4.90 18.00
CA LYS A 261 -30.12 5.81 18.78
C LYS A 261 -29.75 5.85 20.26
#